data_AF-A0A142XS92-F1
#
_entry.id   AF-A0A142XS92-F1
#
_cell.length_a   1.000
_cell.length_b   1.000
_cell.length_c   1.000
_cell.angle_alpha   90.00
_cell.angle_beta   90.00
_cell.angle_gamma   90.00
#
_symmetry.space_group_name_H-M   'P 1'
#
loop_
_entity.id
_entity.type
_entity.pdbx_description
1 polymer ?
#
loop_
_entity_poly.entity_id
_entity_poly.type
_entity_poly.pdbx_seq_one_letter_code
_entity_poly.pdbx_strand_id
1 'polypeptide(L)'
;MIVPLTSRRAAAALLAVLLGLAALPGCGGSTPQAEKKEDKKEDPKKGPDADPKKGPDADPKKGSAPSTGPQNMLGPVEPAAEKVAETFLKDLGQGTAKADALSPALLKDVGKPLELPDDIKNGVSPDAAARWLKYIGEGYTFSLALDRQQAGDVVIWRGQVNGRQLPPTGGGYSLRLIKDAGAWKVDALAITSAEFKGRIAVGPADAALQEFAATSFVELLADSNGMEPKNRAPALAHAMVPALRTSWASPFEGDTKQGYDYSTGKLTVKATEFGGGTKEFSVSKIADLTFSAELTKPSGKKTIVVKLVKGTTPGEWLVSEVSEARK
;
A
#
# COMPACT_ATOMS: atom_id res chain seq x y z
N MET A 1 56.42 4.53 -1.32
CA MET A 1 56.34 5.05 -2.70
C MET A 1 55.14 5.99 -2.72
N ILE A 2 55.39 7.29 -2.93
CA ILE A 2 54.48 8.41 -2.68
C ILE A 2 54.08 9.03 -4.04
N VAL A 3 52.90 9.67 -4.07
CA VAL A 3 52.44 10.76 -4.99
C VAL A 3 51.58 10.29 -6.21
N PRO A 4 50.47 10.97 -6.62
CA PRO A 4 49.49 11.78 -5.86
C PRO A 4 48.01 11.63 -6.27
N LEU A 5 47.13 12.23 -5.46
CA LEU A 5 45.81 12.74 -5.83
C LEU A 5 45.88 13.76 -6.98
N THR A 6 44.93 13.70 -7.92
CA THR A 6 44.52 14.87 -8.69
C THR A 6 43.01 15.06 -8.60
N SER A 7 42.64 16.02 -7.76
CA SER A 7 41.40 16.78 -7.82
C SER A 7 41.37 17.63 -9.09
N ARG A 8 40.25 17.64 -9.82
CA ARG A 8 39.89 18.77 -10.70
C ARG A 8 38.43 19.14 -10.48
N ARG A 9 38.28 20.22 -9.74
CA ARG A 9 37.11 21.10 -9.74
C ARG A 9 36.98 21.73 -11.13
N ALA A 10 35.77 21.82 -11.65
CA ALA A 10 35.41 22.81 -12.64
C ALA A 10 34.12 23.49 -12.16
N ALA A 11 34.21 24.79 -11.91
CA ALA A 11 33.13 25.67 -11.55
C ALA A 11 33.04 26.77 -12.62
N ALA A 12 31.82 27.31 -12.75
CA ALA A 12 31.46 28.60 -13.36
C ALA A 12 31.58 28.70 -14.90
N ALA A 13 30.72 29.42 -15.64
CA ALA A 13 29.48 30.16 -15.35
C ALA A 13 28.92 30.75 -16.68
N LEU A 14 27.74 31.36 -16.56
CA LEU A 14 27.19 32.53 -17.29
C LEU A 14 26.30 32.36 -18.54
N LEU A 15 25.03 32.73 -18.29
CA LEU A 15 24.15 33.70 -18.98
C LEU A 15 23.77 33.51 -20.47
N ALA A 16 22.46 33.52 -20.75
CA ALA A 16 21.75 34.70 -21.25
C ALA A 16 20.22 34.51 -21.26
N VAL A 17 19.52 35.56 -20.79
CA VAL A 17 18.08 35.81 -20.90
C VAL A 17 17.77 36.31 -22.31
N LEU A 18 16.62 35.94 -22.89
CA LEU A 18 15.84 36.86 -23.73
C LEU A 18 14.34 36.49 -23.74
N LEU A 19 13.54 37.55 -23.60
CA LEU A 19 12.09 37.62 -23.52
C LEU A 19 11.42 37.38 -24.89
N GLY A 20 10.18 36.89 -24.86
CA GLY A 20 9.25 36.92 -25.99
C GLY A 20 7.80 36.83 -25.53
N LEU A 21 7.19 37.97 -25.24
CA LEU A 21 5.75 38.18 -25.06
C LEU A 21 5.05 38.19 -26.43
N ALA A 22 3.95 37.46 -26.58
CA ALA A 22 2.88 37.81 -27.52
C ALA A 22 1.54 37.26 -27.03
N ALA A 23 0.54 38.14 -26.95
CA ALA A 23 -0.83 37.87 -26.51
C ALA A 23 -1.80 37.80 -27.69
N LEU A 24 -2.75 36.85 -27.63
CA LEU A 24 -4.20 36.85 -28.03
C LEU A 24 -4.60 37.22 -29.49
N PRO A 25 -5.73 36.69 -30.06
CA PRO A 25 -7.09 36.54 -29.50
C PRO A 25 -7.68 35.10 -29.65
N GLY A 26 -8.72 34.61 -28.98
CA GLY A 26 -10.01 35.21 -28.62
C GLY A 26 -11.07 34.87 -29.70
N CYS A 27 -11.86 33.80 -29.54
CA CYS A 27 -13.17 33.64 -30.22
C CYS A 27 -14.02 32.46 -29.69
N GLY A 28 -15.25 32.78 -29.23
CA GLY A 28 -16.46 31.93 -29.19
C GLY A 28 -16.51 30.80 -28.14
N GLY A 29 -17.37 30.76 -27.12
CA GLY A 29 -18.68 31.38 -26.95
C GLY A 29 -19.78 30.60 -27.67
N SER A 30 -20.40 29.61 -27.00
CA SER A 30 -21.84 29.26 -27.06
C SER A 30 -22.13 27.95 -26.30
N THR A 31 -22.75 28.11 -25.13
CA THR A 31 -23.58 27.11 -24.43
C THR A 31 -24.86 26.82 -25.23
N PRO A 32 -25.43 25.60 -25.13
CA PRO A 32 -26.87 25.43 -25.26
C PRO A 32 -27.53 25.21 -23.89
N GLN A 33 -28.56 26.01 -23.67
CA GLN A 33 -29.51 25.97 -22.57
C GLN A 33 -30.22 24.62 -22.43
N ALA A 34 -30.51 24.30 -21.17
CA ALA A 34 -31.54 23.36 -20.76
C ALA A 34 -32.93 23.85 -21.21
N GLU A 35 -33.69 22.99 -21.90
CA GLU A 35 -35.14 23.13 -22.00
C GLU A 35 -35.81 22.39 -20.85
N LYS A 36 -36.39 23.17 -19.95
CA LYS A 36 -37.47 22.74 -19.05
C LYS A 36 -38.76 22.60 -19.87
N LYS A 37 -39.45 21.47 -19.70
CA LYS A 37 -40.92 21.43 -19.78
C LYS A 37 -41.46 20.86 -18.48
N GLU A 38 -42.13 21.73 -17.73
CA GLU A 38 -43.01 21.40 -16.63
C GLU A 38 -44.44 21.17 -17.15
N ASP A 39 -45.26 20.66 -16.24
CA ASP A 39 -46.73 20.55 -16.24
C ASP A 39 -47.38 19.32 -16.89
N LYS A 40 -47.75 18.35 -16.04
CA LYS A 40 -49.09 18.39 -15.43
C LYS A 40 -49.27 17.43 -14.24
N LYS A 41 -49.75 18.02 -13.15
CA LYS A 41 -50.37 17.41 -11.97
C LYS A 41 -51.68 16.74 -12.35
N GLU A 42 -51.97 15.55 -11.81
CA GLU A 42 -53.31 15.14 -11.42
C GLU A 42 -53.24 13.98 -10.40
N ASP A 43 -53.70 14.28 -9.20
CA ASP A 43 -54.15 13.40 -8.11
C ASP A 43 -55.38 14.14 -7.52
N PRO A 44 -56.37 13.52 -6.83
CA PRO A 44 -56.28 12.25 -6.09
C PRO A 44 -57.56 11.36 -6.15
N LYS A 45 -57.50 10.12 -5.64
CA LYS A 45 -58.67 9.50 -4.98
C LYS A 45 -58.27 8.48 -3.89
N LYS A 46 -58.87 8.69 -2.71
CA LYS A 46 -58.77 7.93 -1.45
C LYS A 46 -59.50 6.58 -1.48
N GLY A 47 -58.89 5.57 -0.85
CA GLY A 47 -59.44 4.60 0.14
C GLY A 47 -60.50 3.58 -0.31
N PRO A 48 -60.75 2.48 0.46
CA PRO A 48 -60.50 2.34 1.91
C PRO A 48 -59.78 1.05 2.37
N ASP A 49 -59.40 1.08 3.65
CA ASP A 49 -58.81 0.03 4.49
C ASP A 49 -59.69 -1.22 4.71
N ALA A 50 -59.05 -2.39 4.93
CA ALA A 50 -59.51 -3.43 5.85
C ALA A 50 -58.37 -4.42 6.23
N ASP A 51 -57.93 -4.34 7.48
CA ASP A 51 -57.20 -5.38 8.26
C ASP A 51 -58.21 -6.43 8.84
N PRO A 52 -57.85 -7.46 9.63
CA PRO A 52 -56.74 -8.43 9.59
C PRO A 52 -57.24 -9.90 9.80
N LYS A 53 -56.49 -10.94 9.41
CA LYS A 53 -56.69 -12.32 9.93
C LYS A 53 -55.39 -13.11 10.18
N LYS A 54 -55.37 -13.76 11.35
CA LYS A 54 -54.31 -14.51 12.04
C LYS A 54 -53.91 -15.85 11.39
N GLY A 55 -52.59 -16.11 11.41
CA GLY A 55 -51.89 -17.35 11.84
C GLY A 55 -51.74 -18.52 10.85
N PRO A 56 -50.84 -19.50 11.07
CA PRO A 56 -49.81 -19.65 12.13
C PRO A 56 -48.37 -19.93 11.61
N ASP A 57 -47.42 -19.92 12.56
CA ASP A 57 -46.04 -20.44 12.59
C ASP A 57 -45.44 -21.08 11.33
N ALA A 58 -44.37 -20.46 10.83
CA ALA A 58 -43.23 -21.18 10.29
C ALA A 58 -41.97 -20.34 10.54
N ASP A 59 -41.11 -20.88 11.40
CA ASP A 59 -39.75 -20.41 11.65
C ASP A 59 -38.84 -21.05 10.59
N PRO A 60 -38.21 -20.27 9.69
CA PRO A 60 -36.98 -20.74 9.07
C PRO A 60 -35.86 -19.75 9.41
N LYS A 61 -34.86 -20.26 10.12
CA LYS A 61 -33.46 -19.78 10.17
C LYS A 61 -33.17 -18.80 9.04
N LYS A 62 -33.33 -17.50 9.31
CA LYS A 62 -32.96 -16.46 8.36
C LYS A 62 -31.49 -16.17 8.62
N GLY A 63 -30.67 -16.62 7.67
CA GLY A 63 -29.24 -16.44 7.65
C GLY A 63 -28.87 -15.00 8.01
N SER A 64 -27.84 -14.89 8.85
CA SER A 64 -27.19 -13.62 9.15
C SER A 64 -26.85 -12.92 7.84
N ALA A 65 -27.53 -11.81 7.57
CA ALA A 65 -27.15 -10.91 6.50
C ALA A 65 -25.69 -10.46 6.73
N PRO A 66 -24.89 -10.26 5.67
CA PRO A 66 -23.56 -9.70 5.84
C PRO A 66 -23.69 -8.33 6.50
N SER A 67 -23.07 -8.19 7.67
CA SER A 67 -22.99 -6.92 8.39
C SER A 67 -22.16 -5.96 7.55
N THR A 68 -22.82 -5.07 6.82
CA THR A 68 -22.23 -3.99 6.02
C THR A 68 -21.92 -2.73 6.83
N GLY A 69 -22.02 -2.81 8.16
CA GLY A 69 -21.57 -1.75 9.06
C GLY A 69 -20.06 -1.86 9.36
N PRO A 70 -19.37 -0.75 9.66
CA PRO A 70 -17.98 -0.80 10.10
C PRO A 70 -17.88 -1.69 11.35
N GLN A 71 -17.19 -2.82 11.20
CA GLN A 71 -16.92 -3.70 12.33
C GLN A 71 -15.86 -3.04 13.22
N ASN A 72 -16.27 -2.67 14.42
CA ASN A 72 -15.37 -2.05 15.41
C ASN A 72 -14.41 -3.07 16.06
N MET A 73 -14.67 -4.37 15.87
CA MET A 73 -13.91 -5.47 16.44
C MET A 73 -13.43 -6.41 15.34
N LEU A 74 -12.30 -7.07 15.59
CA LEU A 74 -11.77 -8.10 14.71
C LEU A 74 -12.72 -9.30 14.65
N GLY A 75 -12.92 -9.81 13.44
CA GLY A 75 -13.72 -11.00 13.17
C GLY A 75 -12.88 -12.15 12.59
N PRO A 76 -13.47 -13.37 12.50
CA PRO A 76 -12.87 -14.45 11.75
C PRO A 76 -12.74 -14.05 10.26
N VAL A 77 -11.70 -14.56 9.61
CA VAL A 77 -11.45 -14.32 8.20
C VAL A 77 -12.46 -15.09 7.34
N GLU A 78 -13.06 -14.41 6.36
CA GLU A 78 -13.93 -15.01 5.36
C GLU A 78 -13.17 -16.10 4.57
N PRO A 79 -13.75 -17.31 4.37
CA PRO A 79 -13.10 -18.36 3.60
C PRO A 79 -12.71 -17.95 2.18
N ALA A 80 -13.47 -17.03 1.58
CA ALA A 80 -13.15 -16.48 0.26
C ALA A 80 -11.88 -15.61 0.28
N ALA A 81 -11.70 -14.79 1.32
CA ALA A 81 -10.48 -13.98 1.49
C ALA A 81 -9.27 -14.87 1.77
N GLU A 82 -9.44 -15.89 2.62
CA GLU A 82 -8.42 -16.88 2.94
C GLU A 82 -7.93 -17.62 1.69
N LYS A 83 -8.86 -18.13 0.87
CA LYS A 83 -8.52 -18.79 -0.40
C LYS A 83 -7.78 -17.86 -1.37
N VAL A 84 -8.18 -16.60 -1.47
CA VAL A 84 -7.51 -15.61 -2.33
C VAL A 84 -6.09 -15.34 -1.84
N ALA A 85 -5.90 -15.15 -0.52
CA ALA A 85 -4.58 -14.93 0.07
C ALA A 85 -3.64 -16.12 -0.17
N GLU A 86 -4.10 -17.34 0.11
CA GLU A 86 -3.30 -18.57 -0.10
C GLU A 86 -2.95 -18.79 -1.57
N THR A 87 -3.92 -18.59 -2.47
CA THR A 87 -3.70 -18.73 -3.91
C THR A 87 -2.70 -17.70 -4.40
N PHE A 88 -2.86 -16.43 -3.99
CA PHE A 88 -1.94 -15.36 -4.36
C PHE A 88 -0.51 -15.65 -3.87
N LEU A 89 -0.31 -16.03 -2.60
CA LEU A 89 1.02 -16.31 -2.05
C LEU A 89 1.67 -17.52 -2.73
N LYS A 90 0.89 -18.55 -3.06
CA LYS A 90 1.36 -19.69 -3.84
C LYS A 90 1.80 -19.26 -5.24
N ASP A 91 0.95 -18.54 -5.96
CA ASP A 91 1.25 -18.07 -7.32
C ASP A 91 2.42 -17.08 -7.32
N LEU A 92 2.57 -16.28 -6.26
CA LEU A 92 3.69 -15.37 -6.06
C LEU A 92 5.00 -16.16 -5.95
N GLY A 93 5.04 -17.18 -5.09
CA GLY A 93 6.19 -18.08 -4.94
C GLY A 93 6.56 -18.82 -6.25
N GLN A 94 5.55 -19.14 -7.05
CA GLN A 94 5.70 -19.79 -8.36
C GLN A 94 6.04 -18.82 -9.50
N GLY A 95 6.04 -17.50 -9.26
CA GLY A 95 6.25 -16.49 -10.30
C GLY A 95 5.10 -16.38 -11.32
N THR A 96 3.89 -16.83 -10.96
CA THR A 96 2.68 -16.86 -11.80
C THR A 96 1.58 -15.91 -11.33
N ALA A 97 1.79 -15.18 -10.23
CA ALA A 97 0.85 -14.17 -9.74
C ALA A 97 0.58 -13.09 -10.80
N LYS A 98 -0.67 -12.67 -10.91
CA LYS A 98 -1.15 -11.76 -11.96
C LYS A 98 -1.49 -10.38 -11.41
N ALA A 99 -1.34 -9.37 -12.27
CA ALA A 99 -1.61 -7.98 -11.93
C ALA A 99 -3.08 -7.72 -11.53
N ASP A 100 -4.03 -8.49 -12.06
CA ASP A 100 -5.45 -8.39 -11.72
C ASP A 100 -5.77 -8.90 -10.30
N ALA A 101 -4.84 -9.58 -9.62
CA ALA A 101 -4.98 -9.92 -8.21
C ALA A 101 -4.76 -8.70 -7.28
N LEU A 102 -4.18 -7.61 -7.79
CA LEU A 102 -3.86 -6.42 -7.03
C LEU A 102 -5.05 -5.46 -7.00
N SER A 103 -5.13 -4.67 -5.93
CA SER A 103 -6.06 -3.55 -5.86
C SER A 103 -5.67 -2.47 -6.89
N PRO A 104 -6.62 -1.62 -7.31
CA PRO A 104 -6.29 -0.50 -8.19
C PRO A 104 -5.21 0.43 -7.63
N ALA A 105 -5.19 0.64 -6.31
CA ALA A 105 -4.23 1.51 -5.64
C ALA A 105 -2.81 0.92 -5.69
N LEU A 106 -2.64 -0.35 -5.27
CA LEU A 106 -1.34 -1.01 -5.33
C LEU A 106 -0.87 -1.17 -6.78
N LEU A 107 -1.77 -1.57 -7.68
CA LEU A 107 -1.47 -1.73 -9.11
C LEU A 107 -0.93 -0.44 -9.72
N LYS A 108 -1.44 0.72 -9.32
CA LYS A 108 -0.93 2.02 -9.80
C LYS A 108 0.51 2.30 -9.35
N ASP A 109 0.89 1.86 -8.15
CA ASP A 109 2.24 2.08 -7.62
C ASP A 109 3.26 1.07 -8.15
N VAL A 110 2.88 -0.22 -8.25
CA VAL A 110 3.78 -1.29 -8.72
C VAL A 110 3.74 -1.51 -10.23
N GLY A 111 2.72 -0.98 -10.92
CA GLY A 111 2.57 -0.96 -12.37
C GLY A 111 3.36 0.16 -13.05
N LYS A 112 4.50 0.55 -12.48
CA LYS A 112 5.45 1.51 -13.05
C LYS A 112 6.79 0.80 -13.25
N PRO A 113 7.64 1.20 -14.21
CA PRO A 113 7.57 2.42 -15.03
C PRO A 113 6.49 2.36 -16.13
N LEU A 114 5.98 3.53 -16.51
CA LEU A 114 5.11 3.70 -17.67
C LEU A 114 5.96 3.91 -18.93
N GLU A 115 6.12 2.87 -19.74
CA GLU A 115 7.04 2.88 -20.89
C GLU A 115 6.30 2.96 -22.23
N LEU A 116 5.14 2.32 -22.33
CA LEU A 116 4.34 2.29 -23.56
C LEU A 116 3.32 3.45 -23.60
N PRO A 117 2.91 3.92 -24.79
CA PRO A 117 1.89 4.95 -24.92
C PRO A 117 0.58 4.64 -24.19
N ASP A 118 0.14 3.38 -24.21
CA ASP A 118 -1.07 2.94 -23.49
C ASP A 118 -0.86 2.95 -21.98
N ASP A 119 0.33 2.60 -21.48
CA ASP A 119 0.67 2.68 -20.05
C ASP A 119 0.60 4.13 -19.57
N ILE A 120 1.19 5.06 -20.34
CA ILE A 120 1.19 6.49 -20.04
C ILE A 120 -0.25 7.03 -20.04
N LYS A 121 -1.06 6.64 -21.03
CA LYS A 121 -2.46 7.05 -21.15
C LYS A 121 -3.31 6.54 -19.98
N ASN A 122 -3.09 5.29 -19.57
CA ASN A 122 -3.87 4.66 -18.50
C ASN A 122 -3.29 4.95 -17.10
N GLY A 123 -2.09 5.51 -17.03
CA GLY A 123 -1.37 5.78 -15.78
C GLY A 123 -0.87 4.52 -15.06
N VAL A 124 -0.87 3.37 -15.74
CA VAL A 124 -0.53 2.07 -15.17
C VAL A 124 -0.10 1.07 -16.24
N SER A 125 0.92 0.25 -15.95
CA SER A 125 1.42 -0.83 -16.79
C SER A 125 1.20 -2.19 -16.10
N PRO A 126 0.22 -3.00 -16.55
CA PRO A 126 0.01 -4.36 -16.03
C PRO A 126 1.24 -5.26 -16.21
N ASP A 127 2.02 -5.06 -17.29
CA ASP A 127 3.25 -5.79 -17.55
C ASP A 127 4.34 -5.44 -16.54
N ALA A 128 4.48 -4.15 -16.18
CA ALA A 128 5.40 -3.75 -15.12
C ALA A 128 5.00 -4.36 -13.76
N ALA A 129 3.70 -4.39 -13.44
CA ALA A 129 3.20 -5.01 -12.22
C ALA A 129 3.45 -6.54 -12.20
N ALA A 130 3.22 -7.23 -13.31
CA ALA A 130 3.49 -8.67 -13.43
C ALA A 130 4.99 -8.98 -13.28
N ARG A 131 5.86 -8.15 -13.87
CA ARG A 131 7.32 -8.26 -13.67
C ARG A 131 7.69 -8.04 -12.20
N TRP A 132 7.11 -7.02 -11.56
CA TRP A 132 7.34 -6.74 -10.14
C TRP A 132 6.95 -7.93 -9.26
N LEU A 133 5.75 -8.49 -9.44
CA LEU A 133 5.28 -9.68 -8.72
C LEU A 133 6.22 -10.86 -8.88
N LYS A 134 6.66 -11.12 -10.12
CA LYS A 134 7.63 -12.19 -10.39
C LYS A 134 8.93 -11.95 -9.62
N TYR A 135 9.50 -10.75 -9.68
CA TYR A 135 10.80 -10.48 -9.06
C TYR A 135 10.80 -10.49 -7.53
N ILE A 136 9.69 -10.15 -6.89
CA ILE A 136 9.62 -10.16 -5.42
C ILE A 136 9.23 -11.53 -4.86
N GLY A 137 8.69 -12.41 -5.69
CA GLY A 137 8.04 -13.65 -5.27
C GLY A 137 8.72 -14.94 -5.70
N GLU A 138 9.22 -14.99 -6.94
CA GLU A 138 9.65 -16.24 -7.57
C GLU A 138 10.78 -16.92 -6.80
N GLY A 139 10.53 -18.19 -6.42
CA GLY A 139 11.49 -18.99 -5.64
C GLY A 139 11.39 -18.82 -4.12
N TYR A 140 10.40 -18.09 -3.63
CA TYR A 140 9.98 -18.13 -2.24
C TYR A 140 8.90 -19.19 -1.99
N THR A 141 8.94 -19.77 -0.81
CA THR A 141 7.90 -20.64 -0.25
C THR A 141 7.29 -19.91 0.95
N PHE A 142 6.04 -19.49 0.79
CA PHE A 142 5.27 -18.83 1.85
C PHE A 142 4.57 -19.89 2.71
N SER A 143 4.72 -19.78 4.03
CA SER A 143 4.01 -20.64 4.98
C SER A 143 2.53 -20.26 5.04
N LEU A 144 1.75 -21.09 5.75
CA LEU A 144 0.47 -20.62 6.28
C LEU A 144 0.69 -19.40 7.19
N ALA A 145 -0.32 -18.55 7.28
CA ALA A 145 -0.29 -17.40 8.17
C ALA A 145 -0.11 -17.83 9.63
N LEU A 146 0.85 -17.20 10.31
CA LEU A 146 0.97 -17.29 11.77
C LEU A 146 -0.19 -16.53 12.44
N ASP A 147 -0.67 -15.47 11.80
CA ASP A 147 -1.80 -14.68 12.24
C ASP A 147 -2.59 -14.12 11.06
N ARG A 148 -3.91 -14.10 11.21
CA ARG A 148 -4.84 -13.54 10.24
C ARG A 148 -6.05 -12.93 10.93
N GLN A 149 -6.41 -11.73 10.53
CA GLN A 149 -7.48 -10.96 11.15
C GLN A 149 -8.30 -10.25 10.09
N GLN A 150 -9.62 -10.14 10.30
CA GLN A 150 -10.52 -9.39 9.43
C GLN A 150 -11.19 -8.23 10.18
N ALA A 151 -11.30 -7.10 9.49
CA ALA A 151 -11.97 -5.89 9.91
C ALA A 151 -12.86 -5.38 8.78
N GLY A 152 -14.13 -5.81 8.75
CA GLY A 152 -15.04 -5.50 7.65
C GLY A 152 -14.49 -6.00 6.31
N ASP A 153 -14.29 -5.08 5.36
CA ASP A 153 -13.78 -5.34 4.01
C ASP A 153 -12.24 -5.36 3.91
N VAL A 154 -11.55 -5.60 5.02
CA VAL A 154 -10.09 -5.65 5.09
C VAL A 154 -9.63 -6.90 5.82
N VAL A 155 -8.64 -7.60 5.26
CA VAL A 155 -7.99 -8.74 5.91
C VAL A 155 -6.49 -8.50 5.95
N ILE A 156 -5.88 -8.73 7.11
CA ILE A 156 -4.43 -8.65 7.30
C ILE A 156 -3.87 -10.02 7.68
N TRP A 157 -2.73 -10.36 7.09
CA TRP A 157 -2.05 -11.66 7.18
C TRP A 157 -0.59 -11.43 7.53
N ARG A 158 -0.06 -12.25 8.42
CA ARG A 158 1.38 -12.30 8.71
C ARG A 158 1.82 -13.74 8.79
N GLY A 159 2.96 -14.04 8.18
CA GLY A 159 3.49 -15.40 8.16
C GLY A 159 5.00 -15.45 7.91
N GLN A 160 5.50 -16.66 7.71
CA GLN A 160 6.90 -16.91 7.43
C GLN A 160 7.12 -17.17 5.95
N VAL A 161 8.31 -16.83 5.48
CA VAL A 161 8.72 -17.09 4.11
C VAL A 161 10.13 -17.69 4.13
N ASN A 162 10.36 -18.67 3.27
CA ASN A 162 11.67 -19.27 3.04
C ASN A 162 12.04 -19.14 1.58
N GLY A 163 13.33 -19.13 1.24
CA GLY A 163 13.75 -19.14 -0.17
C GLY A 163 15.09 -18.48 -0.43
N ARG A 164 15.31 -18.18 -1.72
CA ARG A 164 16.62 -18.03 -2.38
C ARG A 164 17.58 -16.97 -1.80
N GLN A 165 17.13 -16.08 -0.93
CA GLN A 165 17.92 -14.95 -0.42
C GLN A 165 17.73 -14.71 1.09
N LEU A 166 16.93 -15.53 1.76
CA LEU A 166 16.63 -15.39 3.18
C LEU A 166 17.66 -16.14 4.04
N PRO A 167 17.86 -15.72 5.30
CA PRO A 167 18.69 -16.48 6.23
C PRO A 167 18.08 -17.89 6.45
N PRO A 168 18.86 -18.87 6.95
CA PRO A 168 18.38 -20.24 7.19
C PRO A 168 17.16 -20.33 8.12
N THR A 169 16.97 -19.34 8.99
CA THR A 169 15.81 -19.20 9.87
C THR A 169 14.54 -18.74 9.15
N GLY A 170 14.62 -18.44 7.85
CA GLY A 170 13.55 -17.82 7.08
C GLY A 170 13.43 -16.32 7.34
N GLY A 171 12.43 -15.72 6.70
CA GLY A 171 12.00 -14.35 6.86
C GLY A 171 10.52 -14.25 7.22
N GLY A 172 10.00 -13.03 7.21
CA GLY A 172 8.58 -12.73 7.44
C GLY A 172 7.92 -12.13 6.20
N TYR A 173 6.60 -12.25 6.14
CA TYR A 173 5.78 -11.47 5.21
C TYR A 173 4.56 -10.88 5.93
N SER A 174 4.11 -9.73 5.43
CA SER A 174 2.82 -9.13 5.75
C SER A 174 2.04 -8.90 4.47
N LEU A 175 0.76 -9.27 4.48
CA LEU A 175 -0.15 -9.15 3.34
C LEU A 175 -1.45 -8.50 3.81
N ARG A 176 -1.93 -7.50 3.07
CA ARG A 176 -3.26 -6.91 3.25
C ARG A 176 -4.12 -7.18 2.02
N LEU A 177 -5.33 -7.64 2.25
CA LEU A 177 -6.38 -7.74 1.26
C LEU A 177 -7.48 -6.72 1.56
N ILE A 178 -8.06 -6.16 0.50
CA ILE A 178 -9.28 -5.36 0.57
C ILE A 178 -10.36 -5.95 -0.33
N LYS A 179 -11.62 -5.73 0.02
CA LYS A 179 -12.75 -6.04 -0.85
C LYS A 179 -12.99 -4.86 -1.80
N ASP A 180 -12.65 -5.03 -3.06
CA ASP A 180 -12.84 -4.04 -4.12
C ASP A 180 -13.85 -4.56 -5.15
N ALA A 181 -14.93 -3.80 -5.37
CA ALA A 181 -16.06 -4.18 -6.22
C ALA A 181 -16.59 -5.62 -5.97
N GLY A 182 -16.56 -6.07 -4.71
CA GLY A 182 -17.01 -7.40 -4.28
C GLY A 182 -15.98 -8.53 -4.41
N ALA A 183 -14.79 -8.26 -4.96
CA ALA A 183 -13.69 -9.21 -5.06
C ALA A 183 -12.57 -8.86 -4.06
N TRP A 184 -11.96 -9.88 -3.44
CA TRP A 184 -10.78 -9.68 -2.59
C TRP A 184 -9.55 -9.43 -3.46
N LYS A 185 -8.81 -8.36 -3.17
CA LYS A 185 -7.61 -7.92 -3.89
C LYS A 185 -6.48 -7.64 -2.93
N VAL A 186 -5.25 -7.90 -3.36
CA VAL A 186 -4.04 -7.58 -2.59
C VAL A 186 -3.77 -6.09 -2.67
N ASP A 187 -3.72 -5.42 -1.52
CA ASP A 187 -3.47 -3.99 -1.42
C ASP A 187 -2.11 -3.66 -0.81
N ALA A 188 -1.55 -4.51 0.04
CA ALA A 188 -0.18 -4.33 0.51
C ALA A 188 0.54 -5.67 0.65
N LEU A 189 1.84 -5.67 0.34
CA LEU A 189 2.74 -6.80 0.54
C LEU A 189 4.10 -6.30 1.02
N ALA A 190 4.58 -6.85 2.12
CA ALA A 190 5.94 -6.70 2.61
C ALA A 190 6.57 -8.08 2.76
N ILE A 191 7.82 -8.21 2.33
CA ILE A 191 8.67 -9.39 2.53
C ILE A 191 9.96 -8.90 3.18
N THR A 192 10.39 -9.56 4.24
CA THR A 192 11.57 -9.14 5.00
C THR A 192 12.45 -10.30 5.42
N SER A 193 13.77 -10.08 5.41
CA SER A 193 14.75 -10.97 6.02
C SER A 193 14.92 -10.76 7.53
N ALA A 194 14.35 -9.70 8.10
CA ALA A 194 14.49 -9.39 9.52
C ALA A 194 13.41 -10.12 10.35
N GLU A 195 13.79 -10.63 11.51
CA GLU A 195 12.85 -11.31 12.41
C GLU A 195 11.98 -10.30 13.18
N PHE A 196 10.66 -10.49 13.15
CA PHE A 196 9.74 -9.70 13.96
C PHE A 196 9.66 -10.26 15.38
N LYS A 197 10.07 -9.47 16.38
CA LYS A 197 10.01 -9.78 17.81
C LYS A 197 8.86 -9.08 18.54
N GLY A 198 8.00 -8.37 17.80
CA GLY A 198 6.85 -7.68 18.37
C GLY A 198 5.70 -8.62 18.72
N ARG A 199 4.64 -8.04 19.27
CA ARG A 199 3.36 -8.74 19.47
C ARG A 199 2.43 -8.38 18.32
N ILE A 200 1.44 -9.22 18.11
CA ILE A 200 0.34 -8.95 17.19
C ILE A 200 -0.77 -8.28 18.00
N ALA A 201 -1.29 -7.17 17.50
CA ALA A 201 -2.44 -6.47 18.06
C ALA A 201 -3.64 -7.42 18.23
N VAL A 202 -4.25 -7.33 19.41
CA VAL A 202 -5.55 -7.93 19.72
C VAL A 202 -6.47 -6.81 20.19
N GLY A 203 -7.74 -6.83 19.77
CA GLY A 203 -8.74 -5.86 20.21
C GLY A 203 -9.40 -5.09 19.06
N PRO A 204 -9.55 -3.75 19.17
CA PRO A 204 -10.28 -2.96 18.17
C PRO A 204 -9.68 -3.04 16.78
N ALA A 205 -10.53 -3.10 15.77
CA ALA A 205 -10.15 -3.25 14.36
C ALA A 205 -9.16 -2.17 13.90
N ASP A 206 -9.46 -0.89 14.18
CA ASP A 206 -8.60 0.23 13.78
C ASP A 206 -7.21 0.15 14.39
N ALA A 207 -7.08 -0.31 15.64
CA ALA A 207 -5.79 -0.44 16.30
C ALA A 207 -4.92 -1.52 15.63
N ALA A 208 -5.52 -2.65 15.24
CA ALA A 208 -4.83 -3.71 14.52
C ALA A 208 -4.39 -3.28 13.11
N LEU A 209 -5.24 -2.53 12.40
CA LEU A 209 -4.91 -1.98 11.08
C LEU A 209 -3.79 -0.93 11.14
N GLN A 210 -3.78 -0.07 12.17
CA GLN A 210 -2.68 0.86 12.42
C GLN A 210 -1.37 0.11 12.70
N GLU A 211 -1.40 -0.89 13.58
CA GLU A 211 -0.21 -1.67 13.91
C GLU A 211 0.32 -2.45 12.70
N PHE A 212 -0.58 -3.03 11.89
CA PHE A 212 -0.21 -3.68 10.64
C PHE A 212 0.49 -2.71 9.68
N ALA A 213 -0.05 -1.50 9.48
CA ALA A 213 0.55 -0.51 8.60
C ALA A 213 1.95 -0.07 9.07
N ALA A 214 2.09 0.26 10.36
CA ALA A 214 3.40 0.58 10.93
C ALA A 214 4.38 -0.58 10.81
N THR A 215 3.93 -1.81 11.08
CA THR A 215 4.82 -2.98 11.09
C THR A 215 5.24 -3.40 9.69
N SER A 216 4.31 -3.48 8.73
CA SER A 216 4.63 -3.80 7.33
C SER A 216 5.54 -2.75 6.69
N PHE A 217 5.38 -1.48 7.04
CA PHE A 217 6.32 -0.44 6.63
C PHE A 217 7.73 -0.67 7.20
N VAL A 218 7.83 -1.00 8.49
CA VAL A 218 9.12 -1.28 9.14
C VAL A 218 9.75 -2.57 8.59
N GLU A 219 8.96 -3.58 8.23
CA GLU A 219 9.45 -4.78 7.54
C GLU A 219 10.19 -4.42 6.25
N LEU A 220 9.61 -3.52 5.44
CA LEU A 220 10.24 -3.01 4.23
C LEU A 220 11.51 -2.19 4.55
N LEU A 221 11.53 -1.38 5.62
CA LEU A 221 12.74 -0.66 6.02
C LEU A 221 13.85 -1.60 6.50
N ALA A 222 13.51 -2.55 7.36
CA ALA A 222 14.42 -3.49 8.02
C ALA A 222 14.94 -4.56 7.07
N ASP A 223 14.25 -4.79 5.95
CA ASP A 223 14.63 -5.78 4.97
C ASP A 223 16.05 -5.53 4.44
N SER A 224 16.82 -6.61 4.34
CA SER A 224 18.15 -6.60 3.74
C SER A 224 18.19 -7.43 2.47
N ASN A 225 17.51 -8.60 2.46
CA ASN A 225 17.62 -9.59 1.39
C ASN A 225 16.28 -10.28 1.02
N GLY A 226 15.15 -9.85 1.59
CA GLY A 226 13.82 -10.39 1.29
C GLY A 226 13.22 -9.83 0.00
N MET A 227 13.58 -8.59 -0.36
CA MET A 227 13.26 -8.00 -1.66
C MET A 227 14.52 -7.34 -2.24
N GLU A 228 14.75 -7.50 -3.54
CA GLU A 228 15.78 -6.70 -4.19
C GLU A 228 15.50 -5.20 -3.97
N PRO A 229 16.51 -4.37 -3.64
CA PRO A 229 16.28 -3.00 -3.20
C PRO A 229 15.47 -2.11 -4.15
N LYS A 230 15.57 -2.36 -5.47
CA LYS A 230 14.79 -1.65 -6.52
C LYS A 230 13.31 -2.06 -6.54
N ASN A 231 13.01 -3.32 -6.24
CA ASN A 231 11.65 -3.87 -6.25
C ASN A 231 10.94 -3.60 -4.92
N ARG A 232 11.68 -3.25 -3.87
CA ARG A 232 11.12 -2.81 -2.59
C ARG A 232 10.53 -1.40 -2.64
N ALA A 233 11.07 -0.52 -3.48
CA ALA A 233 10.70 0.90 -3.52
C ALA A 233 9.20 1.14 -3.81
N PRO A 234 8.54 0.43 -4.76
CA PRO A 234 7.10 0.56 -4.97
C PRO A 234 6.25 0.20 -3.75
N ALA A 235 6.55 -0.91 -3.05
CA ALA A 235 5.83 -1.29 -1.83
C ALA A 235 6.03 -0.27 -0.70
N LEU A 236 7.27 0.25 -0.55
CA LEU A 236 7.56 1.27 0.44
C LEU A 236 6.82 2.58 0.13
N ALA A 237 6.82 3.00 -1.14
CA ALA A 237 6.10 4.19 -1.60
C ALA A 237 4.58 4.05 -1.42
N HIS A 238 4.03 2.86 -1.64
CA HIS A 238 2.61 2.60 -1.45
C HIS A 238 2.18 2.81 0.02
N ALA A 239 3.03 2.44 0.98
CA ALA A 239 2.78 2.63 2.41
C ALA A 239 2.97 4.09 2.91
N MET A 240 3.35 5.03 2.04
CA MET A 240 3.69 6.41 2.39
C MET A 240 2.70 7.42 1.81
N VAL A 241 2.48 8.52 2.53
CA VAL A 241 1.83 9.69 1.92
C VAL A 241 2.74 10.32 0.85
N PRO A 242 2.18 10.93 -0.21
CA PRO A 242 2.97 11.55 -1.29
C PRO A 242 3.99 12.59 -0.80
N ALA A 243 3.65 13.35 0.24
CA ALA A 243 4.54 14.34 0.83
C ALA A 243 5.82 13.69 1.44
N LEU A 244 5.69 12.53 2.08
CA LEU A 244 6.82 11.81 2.64
C LEU A 244 7.69 11.21 1.54
N ARG A 245 7.07 10.63 0.50
CA ARG A 245 7.79 10.12 -0.69
C ARG A 245 8.67 11.19 -1.31
N THR A 246 8.09 12.38 -1.53
CA THR A 246 8.79 13.51 -2.14
C THR A 246 9.89 14.05 -1.23
N SER A 247 9.63 14.13 0.09
CA SER A 247 10.61 14.54 1.10
C SER A 247 11.82 13.63 1.17
N TRP A 248 11.60 12.31 1.14
CA TRP A 248 12.68 11.32 1.18
C TRP A 248 13.42 11.19 -0.14
N ALA A 249 12.68 11.26 -1.24
CA ALA A 249 13.15 10.80 -2.53
C ALA A 249 12.57 11.63 -3.66
N SER A 250 12.81 12.94 -3.66
CA SER A 250 12.30 13.82 -4.73
C SER A 250 12.71 13.28 -6.12
N PRO A 251 11.76 13.20 -7.07
CA PRO A 251 11.98 12.55 -8.35
C PRO A 251 13.00 13.33 -9.21
N PHE A 252 13.71 12.61 -10.07
CA PHE A 252 14.37 13.20 -11.23
C PHE A 252 13.38 13.36 -12.38
N GLU A 253 13.72 14.15 -13.41
CA GLU A 253 12.87 14.32 -14.59
C GLU A 253 12.52 12.96 -15.24
N GLY A 254 13.49 12.04 -15.33
CA GLY A 254 13.27 10.69 -15.86
C GLY A 254 12.25 9.88 -15.05
N ASP A 255 12.25 10.00 -13.72
CA ASP A 255 11.30 9.32 -12.85
C ASP A 255 9.86 9.83 -13.13
N THR A 256 9.69 11.14 -13.28
CA THR A 256 8.38 11.74 -13.59
C THR A 256 7.84 11.31 -14.95
N LYS A 257 8.71 11.17 -15.96
CA LYS A 257 8.33 10.65 -17.29
C LYS A 257 7.84 9.20 -17.23
N GLN A 258 8.34 8.43 -16.26
CA GLN A 258 7.93 7.05 -16.00
C GLN A 258 6.72 6.94 -15.05
N GLY A 259 6.12 8.07 -14.66
CA GLY A 259 4.93 8.13 -13.80
C GLY A 259 5.20 8.12 -12.30
N TYR A 260 6.46 8.20 -11.87
CA TYR A 260 6.80 8.27 -10.43
C TYR A 260 6.75 9.71 -9.90
N ASP A 261 6.22 9.86 -8.69
CA ASP A 261 6.32 11.08 -7.87
C ASP A 261 7.53 11.04 -6.91
N TYR A 262 8.38 10.03 -7.05
CA TYR A 262 9.60 9.82 -6.27
C TYR A 262 10.71 9.16 -7.11
N SER A 263 11.95 9.26 -6.65
CA SER A 263 13.07 8.51 -7.21
C SER A 263 13.23 7.17 -6.50
N THR A 264 13.05 6.06 -7.24
CA THR A 264 13.18 4.69 -6.69
C THR A 264 14.53 4.50 -5.99
N GLY A 265 15.63 4.94 -6.62
CA GLY A 265 16.97 4.85 -6.07
C GLY A 265 17.17 5.65 -4.77
N LYS A 266 16.70 6.91 -4.72
CA LYS A 266 16.80 7.71 -3.48
C LYS A 266 15.96 7.11 -2.36
N LEU A 267 14.77 6.60 -2.70
CA LEU A 267 13.87 5.99 -1.72
C LEU A 267 14.50 4.75 -1.10
N THR A 268 15.13 3.91 -1.93
CA THR A 268 15.90 2.76 -1.46
C THR A 268 17.08 3.15 -0.55
N VAL A 269 17.82 4.21 -0.89
CA VAL A 269 18.91 4.72 -0.04
C VAL A 269 18.37 5.18 1.32
N LYS A 270 17.26 5.92 1.35
CA LYS A 270 16.62 6.34 2.61
C LYS A 270 16.11 5.15 3.42
N ALA A 271 15.53 4.15 2.79
CA ALA A 271 15.13 2.92 3.48
C ALA A 271 16.33 2.25 4.17
N THR A 272 17.47 2.15 3.48
CA THR A 272 18.71 1.60 4.02
C THR A 272 19.30 2.46 5.16
N GLU A 273 19.20 3.79 5.09
CA GLU A 273 19.63 4.71 6.17
C GLU A 273 18.88 4.44 7.49
N PHE A 274 17.57 4.18 7.41
CA PHE A 274 16.78 3.82 8.59
C PHE A 274 17.00 2.36 9.00
N GLY A 275 16.70 1.41 8.12
CA GLY A 275 16.58 -0.01 8.48
C GLY A 275 17.65 -0.96 7.94
N GLY A 276 18.59 -0.49 7.11
CA GLY A 276 19.65 -1.35 6.56
C GLY A 276 20.45 -2.07 7.66
N GLY A 277 20.73 -3.36 7.43
CA GLY A 277 21.48 -4.22 8.34
C GLY A 277 20.72 -4.68 9.59
N THR A 278 19.39 -4.52 9.61
CA THR A 278 18.55 -4.98 10.72
C THR A 278 18.40 -6.50 10.67
N LYS A 279 18.65 -7.16 11.80
CA LYS A 279 18.44 -8.61 11.97
C LYS A 279 17.10 -8.93 12.60
N GLU A 280 16.71 -8.09 13.54
CA GLU A 280 15.46 -8.24 14.30
C GLU A 280 14.85 -6.87 14.51
N PHE A 281 13.53 -6.80 14.57
CA PHE A 281 12.84 -5.56 14.88
C PHE A 281 11.59 -5.82 15.72
N SER A 282 11.16 -4.81 16.45
CA SER A 282 9.85 -4.78 17.11
C SER A 282 9.18 -3.44 16.87
N VAL A 283 7.85 -3.43 16.84
CA VAL A 283 7.05 -2.22 16.69
C VAL A 283 6.08 -2.16 17.86
N SER A 284 5.94 -0.98 18.47
CA SER A 284 5.02 -0.74 19.58
C SER A 284 4.37 0.63 19.46
N LYS A 285 3.07 0.73 19.78
CA LYS A 285 2.37 2.01 19.85
C LYS A 285 2.86 2.80 21.07
N ILE A 286 3.25 4.07 20.85
CA ILE A 286 3.76 4.95 21.92
C ILE A 286 2.88 6.18 22.17
N ALA A 287 2.05 6.56 21.19
CA ALA A 287 1.03 7.58 21.33
C ALA A 287 -0.06 7.36 20.27
N ASP A 288 -1.07 8.22 20.25
CA ASP A 288 -2.07 8.15 19.18
C ASP A 288 -1.41 8.30 17.80
N LEU A 289 -1.76 7.39 16.90
CA LEU A 289 -1.19 7.25 15.55
C LEU A 289 0.35 7.23 15.47
N THR A 290 1.06 6.96 16.57
CA THR A 290 2.52 7.05 16.65
C THR A 290 3.11 5.76 17.21
N PHE A 291 4.08 5.21 16.49
CA PHE A 291 4.69 3.92 16.78
C PHE A 291 6.21 4.08 16.92
N SER A 292 6.79 3.40 17.90
CA SER A 292 8.23 3.21 18.01
C SER A 292 8.61 1.90 17.35
N ALA A 293 9.65 1.90 16.53
CA ALA A 293 10.25 0.71 15.99
C ALA A 293 11.70 0.60 16.47
N GLU A 294 11.99 -0.46 17.23
CA GLU A 294 13.34 -0.80 17.67
C GLU A 294 13.97 -1.76 16.66
N LEU A 295 15.09 -1.37 16.07
CA LEU A 295 15.83 -2.10 15.05
C LEU A 295 17.14 -2.60 15.64
N THR A 296 17.31 -3.92 15.74
CA THR A 296 18.53 -4.56 16.22
C THR A 296 19.48 -4.79 15.07
N LYS A 297 20.63 -4.10 15.09
CA LYS A 297 21.71 -4.18 14.10
C LYS A 297 22.97 -4.78 14.75
N PRO A 298 23.93 -5.28 13.96
CA PRO A 298 25.23 -5.74 14.50
C PRO A 298 25.95 -4.68 15.34
N SER A 299 25.80 -3.40 14.98
CA SER A 299 26.41 -2.26 15.68
C SER A 299 25.62 -1.78 16.91
N GLY A 300 24.49 -2.42 17.25
CA GLY A 300 23.61 -2.04 18.34
C GLY A 300 22.17 -1.74 17.89
N LYS A 301 21.39 -1.16 18.79
CA LYS A 301 19.98 -0.82 18.56
C LYS A 301 19.82 0.58 17.97
N LYS A 302 18.92 0.73 17.01
CA LYS A 302 18.44 2.02 16.49
C LYS A 302 16.94 2.09 16.68
N THR A 303 16.44 3.18 17.24
CA THR A 303 15.00 3.41 17.41
C THR A 303 14.53 4.49 16.45
N ILE A 304 13.49 4.17 15.70
CA ILE A 304 12.78 5.12 14.84
C ILE A 304 11.36 5.30 15.32
N VAL A 305 10.78 6.45 15.06
CA VAL A 305 9.38 6.77 15.30
C VAL A 305 8.67 6.87 13.96
N VAL A 306 7.53 6.21 13.84
CA VAL A 306 6.67 6.18 12.66
C VAL A 306 5.33 6.81 13.04
N LYS A 307 4.88 7.83 12.29
CA LYS A 307 3.55 8.42 12.45
C LYS A 307 2.66 8.03 11.28
N LEU A 308 1.41 7.72 11.61
CA LEU A 308 0.40 7.33 10.65
C LEU A 308 -0.64 8.43 10.46
N VAL A 309 -1.24 8.44 9.28
CA VAL A 309 -2.48 9.17 8.99
C VAL A 309 -3.44 8.24 8.28
N LYS A 310 -4.74 8.52 8.38
CA LYS A 310 -5.75 7.73 7.69
C LYS A 310 -5.63 7.93 6.18
N GLY A 311 -5.66 6.82 5.44
CA GLY A 311 -5.66 6.81 3.99
C GLY A 311 -7.04 7.02 3.39
N THR A 312 -7.16 6.67 2.11
CA THR A 312 -8.39 6.82 1.31
C THR A 312 -9.10 5.49 1.06
N THR A 313 -8.40 4.36 1.15
CA THR A 313 -9.01 3.02 0.98
C THR A 313 -9.50 2.46 2.32
N PRO A 314 -10.44 1.47 2.33
CA PRO A 314 -10.99 0.93 3.57
C PRO A 314 -9.91 0.46 4.55
N GLY A 315 -9.91 0.98 5.78
CA GLY A 315 -8.95 0.59 6.81
C GLY A 315 -7.48 0.92 6.51
N GLU A 316 -7.22 1.82 5.56
CA GLU A 316 -5.87 2.22 5.17
C GLU A 316 -5.25 3.21 6.15
N TRP A 317 -3.99 2.97 6.48
CA TRP A 317 -3.14 3.87 7.26
C TRP A 317 -1.82 4.04 6.53
N LEU A 318 -1.43 5.29 6.30
CA LEU A 318 -0.24 5.65 5.56
C LEU A 318 0.78 6.31 6.48
N VAL A 319 2.05 6.06 6.24
CA VAL A 319 3.13 6.70 6.97
C VAL A 319 3.27 8.15 6.51
N SER A 320 3.13 9.08 7.44
CA SER A 320 3.26 10.52 7.21
C SER A 320 4.62 11.07 7.61
N GLU A 321 5.24 10.46 8.62
CA GLU A 321 6.51 10.91 9.16
C GLU A 321 7.31 9.71 9.69
N VAL A 322 8.62 9.80 9.53
CA VAL A 322 9.58 8.88 10.14
C VAL A 322 10.76 9.70 10.66
N SER A 323 11.14 9.49 11.92
CA SER A 323 12.25 10.18 12.55
C SER A 323 13.06 9.25 13.44
N GLU A 324 14.31 9.59 13.74
CA GLU A 324 15.04 8.90 14.80
C GLU A 324 14.50 9.36 16.17
N ALA A 325 14.40 8.44 17.13
CA ALA A 325 14.09 8.80 18.50
C ALA A 325 15.22 9.67 19.06
N ARG A 326 14.90 10.88 19.55
CA ARG A 326 15.89 11.72 20.23
C ARG A 326 16.30 11.02 21.54
N LYS A 327 17.60 10.84 21.74
CA LYS A 327 18.17 10.39 23.03
C LYS A 327 18.02 11.45 24.09
#